data_AF-A0A1W9RPV3-F1
#
_entry.id   AF-A0A1W9RPV3-F1
#
_cell.length_a   1.000
_cell.length_b   1.000
_cell.length_c   1.000
_cell.angle_alpha   90.00
_cell.angle_beta   90.00
_cell.angle_gamma   90.00
#
_symmetry.space_group_name_H-M   'P 1'
#
loop_
_entity.id
_entity.type
_entity.pdbx_description
1 polymer ?
#
loop_
_entity_poly.entity_id
_entity_poly.type
_entity_poly.pdbx_seq_one_letter_code
_entity_poly.pdbx_strand_id
1 'polypeptide(L)'
;MKKHYILLLIVSFIILFFQSLLLHSQIIPSSELSRQVINEVSPTLQLQIADSGFQWGNPIFIRIFKETSELEVWIQDGTQFRLFKNYHICNWGYGTLGPKLAQGDGQALVQLAASR
;
A
#
# COMPACT_ATOMS: atom_id res chain seq x y z
N MET A 1 41.85 -2.22 30.49
CA MET A 1 41.88 -1.97 29.03
C MET A 1 41.02 -2.96 28.22
N LYS A 2 41.12 -4.28 28.43
CA LYS A 2 40.36 -5.29 27.64
C LYS A 2 38.82 -5.22 27.78
N LYS A 3 38.29 -4.87 28.96
CA LYS A 3 36.82 -4.72 29.19
C LYS A 3 36.17 -3.59 28.38
N HIS A 4 36.90 -2.50 28.14
CA HIS A 4 36.41 -1.39 27.31
C HIS A 4 36.30 -1.79 25.83
N TYR A 5 37.24 -2.60 25.33
CA TYR A 5 37.18 -3.15 23.99
C TYR A 5 35.99 -4.10 23.78
N ILE A 6 35.69 -4.94 24.77
CA ILE A 6 34.54 -5.84 24.73
C ILE A 6 33.22 -5.05 24.67
N LEU A 7 33.10 -3.98 25.47
CA LEU A 7 31.93 -3.10 25.46
C LEU A 7 31.73 -2.43 24.09
N LEU A 8 32.82 -1.92 23.48
CA LEU A 8 32.76 -1.28 22.16
C LEU A 8 32.35 -2.27 21.05
N LEU A 9 32.80 -3.52 21.12
CA LEU A 9 32.39 -4.56 20.17
C LEU A 9 30.90 -4.91 20.29
N ILE A 10 30.38 -4.99 21.51
CA ILE A 10 28.95 -5.26 21.76
C ILE A 10 28.09 -4.10 21.22
N VAL A 11 28.47 -2.86 21.50
CA VAL A 11 27.75 -1.68 21.00
C VAL A 11 27.76 -1.61 19.47
N SER A 12 28.90 -1.88 18.84
CA SER A 12 29.02 -1.96 17.38
C SER A 12 28.10 -3.04 16.78
N PHE A 13 28.05 -4.23 17.40
CA PHE A 13 27.18 -5.32 16.94
C PHE A 13 25.69 -4.97 17.08
N ILE A 14 25.29 -4.31 18.16
CA ILE A 14 23.91 -3.83 18.37
C ILE A 14 23.54 -2.78 17.32
N ILE A 15 24.44 -1.84 17.01
CA ILE A 15 24.21 -0.82 15.98
C ILE A 15 24.06 -1.46 14.59
N LEU A 16 24.93 -2.41 14.23
CA LEU A 16 24.86 -3.13 12.96
C LEU A 16 23.56 -3.95 12.83
N PHE A 17 23.11 -4.57 13.93
CA PHE A 17 21.84 -5.29 13.98
C PHE A 17 20.63 -4.36 13.85
N PHE A 18 20.67 -3.18 14.48
CA PHE A 18 19.61 -2.19 14.34
C PHE A 18 19.56 -1.58 12.93
N GLN A 19 20.72 -1.36 12.31
CA GLN A 19 20.80 -0.87 10.92
C GLN A 19 20.26 -1.89 9.91
N SER A 20 20.51 -3.20 10.10
CA SER A 20 19.97 -4.24 9.22
C SER A 20 18.45 -4.39 9.34
N LEU A 21 17.89 -4.20 10.55
CA LEU A 21 16.44 -4.20 10.78
C LEU A 21 15.72 -3.07 10.02
N LEU A 22 16.33 -1.89 9.88
CA LEU A 22 15.75 -0.73 9.18
C LEU A 22 15.73 -0.88 7.65
N LEU A 23 16.51 -1.80 7.08
CA LEU A 23 16.67 -1.98 5.62
C LEU A 23 15.67 -2.95 4.99
N HIS A 24 14.66 -3.41 5.71
CA HIS A 24 13.58 -4.22 5.14
C HIS A 24 12.64 -3.38 4.28
N SER A 25 13.13 -2.84 3.16
CA SER A 25 12.24 -2.38 2.10
C SER A 25 11.52 -3.61 1.55
N GLN A 26 10.20 -3.62 1.61
CA GLN A 26 9.40 -4.65 0.95
C GLN A 26 9.74 -4.60 -0.55
N ILE A 27 10.45 -5.61 -1.06
CA ILE A 27 10.70 -5.73 -2.50
C ILE A 27 9.35 -6.06 -3.11
N ILE A 28 8.67 -5.07 -3.69
CA ILE A 28 7.40 -5.29 -4.39
C ILE A 28 7.75 -6.06 -5.67
N PRO A 29 7.31 -7.33 -5.82
CA PRO A 29 7.59 -8.08 -7.04
C PRO A 29 6.96 -7.34 -8.22
N SER A 30 7.79 -6.92 -9.17
CA SER A 30 7.37 -6.19 -10.37
C SER A 30 7.79 -6.95 -11.61
N SER A 31 6.82 -7.22 -12.50
CA SER A 31 7.09 -7.70 -13.85
C SER A 31 7.56 -6.56 -14.75
N GLU A 32 8.14 -6.88 -15.90
CA GLU A 32 8.55 -5.87 -16.87
C GLU A 32 7.35 -5.05 -17.37
N LEU A 33 6.24 -5.73 -17.68
CA LEU A 33 4.99 -5.08 -18.06
C LEU A 33 4.50 -4.10 -16.98
N SER A 34 4.57 -4.50 -15.71
CA SER A 34 4.18 -3.62 -14.59
C SER A 34 5.02 -2.34 -14.56
N ARG A 35 6.34 -2.42 -14.80
CA ARG A 35 7.21 -1.24 -14.85
C ARG A 35 6.88 -0.32 -16.02
N GLN A 36 6.60 -0.88 -17.19
CA GLN A 36 6.25 -0.10 -18.37
C GLN A 36 4.96 0.69 -18.15
N VAL A 37 3.91 0.03 -17.63
CA VAL A 37 2.64 0.69 -17.30
C VAL A 37 2.82 1.76 -16.24
N ILE A 38 3.64 1.53 -15.21
CA ILE A 38 3.93 2.55 -14.19
C ILE A 38 4.58 3.78 -14.84
N ASN A 39 5.61 3.59 -15.68
CA ASN A 39 6.30 4.70 -16.34
C ASN A 39 5.37 5.49 -17.28
N GLU A 40 4.46 4.81 -17.96
CA GLU A 40 3.49 5.42 -18.87
C GLU A 40 2.41 6.21 -18.11
N VAL A 41 1.85 5.64 -17.05
CA VAL A 41 0.69 6.20 -16.34
C VAL A 41 1.07 7.24 -15.27
N SER A 42 2.27 7.12 -14.68
CA SER A 42 2.68 7.98 -13.55
C SER A 42 2.64 9.48 -13.84
N PRO A 43 3.09 10.01 -14.99
CA PRO A 43 3.08 11.45 -15.25
C PRO A 43 1.66 12.04 -15.19
N THR A 44 0.70 11.40 -15.86
CA THR A 44 -0.70 11.83 -15.87
C THR A 44 -1.32 11.69 -14.49
N LEU A 45 -1.02 10.61 -13.76
CA LEU A 45 -1.55 10.40 -12.42
C LEU A 45 -1.01 11.43 -11.41
N GLN A 46 0.26 11.81 -11.53
CA GLN A 46 0.87 12.85 -10.70
C GLN A 46 0.17 14.19 -10.89
N LEU A 47 -0.15 14.55 -12.13
CA LEU A 47 -0.92 15.76 -12.44
C LEU A 47 -2.32 15.69 -11.83
N GLN A 48 -3.05 14.57 -12.01
CA GLN A 48 -4.39 14.40 -11.43
C GLN A 48 -4.40 14.53 -9.89
N ILE A 49 -3.38 13.99 -9.23
CA ILE A 49 -3.20 14.07 -7.77
C ILE A 49 -2.94 15.52 -7.35
N ALA A 50 -2.03 16.21 -8.04
CA ALA A 50 -1.71 17.60 -7.77
C ALA A 50 -2.92 18.52 -8.00
N ASP A 51 -3.64 18.35 -9.11
CA ASP A 51 -4.85 19.12 -9.46
C ASP A 51 -5.98 18.90 -8.44
N SER A 52 -6.02 17.74 -7.80
CA SER A 52 -6.96 17.42 -6.71
C SER A 52 -6.52 17.94 -5.33
N GLY A 53 -5.38 18.65 -5.27
CA GLY A 53 -4.82 19.23 -4.06
C GLY A 53 -4.15 18.23 -3.12
N PHE A 54 -3.78 17.05 -3.62
CA PHE A 54 -3.02 16.05 -2.86
C PHE A 54 -1.52 16.12 -3.21
N GLN A 55 -0.68 15.53 -2.36
CA GLN A 55 0.75 15.39 -2.62
C GLN A 55 1.08 13.98 -3.10
N TRP A 56 1.94 13.89 -4.12
CA TRP A 56 2.44 12.60 -4.59
C TRP A 56 3.19 11.86 -3.48
N GLY A 57 2.92 10.57 -3.34
CA GLY A 57 3.51 9.74 -2.28
C GLY A 57 2.78 9.79 -0.94
N ASN A 58 1.70 10.57 -0.80
CA ASN A 58 0.86 10.50 0.39
C ASN A 58 0.29 9.08 0.58
N PRO A 59 0.14 8.63 1.85
CA PRO A 59 -0.47 7.34 2.13
C PRO A 59 -1.84 7.20 1.47
N ILE A 60 -2.08 6.02 0.91
CA ILE A 60 -3.33 5.67 0.25
C ILE A 60 -4.10 4.64 1.08
N PHE A 61 -5.42 4.76 1.04
CA PHE A 61 -6.34 3.78 1.59
C PHE A 61 -7.31 3.35 0.49
N ILE A 62 -7.46 2.04 0.29
CA ILE A 62 -8.30 1.49 -0.78
C ILE A 62 -9.49 0.79 -0.15
N ARG A 63 -10.70 1.09 -0.64
CA ARG A 63 -11.94 0.39 -0.28
C ARG A 63 -12.51 -0.33 -1.50
N ILE A 64 -13.10 -1.50 -1.28
CA ILE A 64 -13.81 -2.24 -2.31
C ILE A 64 -15.22 -2.55 -1.81
N PHE A 65 -16.22 -2.13 -2.58
CA PHE A 65 -17.63 -2.46 -2.37
C PHE A 65 -18.03 -3.53 -3.38
N LYS A 66 -18.17 -4.76 -2.89
CA LYS A 66 -18.49 -5.92 -3.74
C LYS A 66 -19.88 -5.80 -4.37
N GLU A 67 -20.89 -5.42 -3.60
CA GLU A 67 -22.27 -5.36 -4.07
C GLU A 67 -22.47 -4.33 -5.19
N THR A 68 -21.83 -3.16 -5.10
CA THR A 68 -21.91 -2.10 -6.12
C THR A 68 -20.81 -2.17 -7.17
N SER A 69 -19.86 -3.09 -7.03
CA SER A 69 -18.70 -3.23 -7.92
C SER A 69 -17.88 -1.93 -8.02
N GLU A 70 -17.62 -1.31 -6.87
CA GLU A 70 -16.87 -0.04 -6.76
C GLU A 70 -15.54 -0.25 -6.01
N LEU A 71 -14.47 0.38 -6.51
CA LEU A 71 -13.18 0.49 -5.86
C LEU A 71 -12.85 1.97 -5.67
N GLU A 72 -12.70 2.37 -4.42
CA GLU A 72 -12.34 3.73 -4.07
C GLU A 72 -10.89 3.84 -3.63
N VAL A 73 -10.23 4.88 -4.11
CA VAL A 73 -8.89 5.29 -3.70
C VAL A 73 -9.03 6.57 -2.90
N TRP A 74 -8.57 6.52 -1.65
CA TRP A 74 -8.53 7.63 -0.72
C TRP A 74 -7.08 8.01 -0.48
N ILE A 75 -6.79 9.31 -0.45
CA ILE A 75 -5.44 9.84 -0.20
C ILE A 75 -5.46 10.61 1.12
N GLN A 76 -4.43 10.42 1.94
CA GLN A 76 -4.28 11.15 3.18
C GLN A 76 -4.11 12.65 2.91
N ASP A 77 -4.86 13.45 3.66
CA ASP A 77 -4.86 14.90 3.68
C ASP A 77 -4.86 15.38 5.14
N GLY A 78 -3.70 15.83 5.61
CA GLY A 78 -3.49 16.11 7.04
C GLY A 78 -3.68 14.86 7.90
N THR A 79 -4.69 14.89 8.79
CA THR A 79 -5.01 13.79 9.71
C THR A 79 -6.13 12.87 9.22
N GLN A 80 -6.74 13.17 8.07
CA GLN A 80 -7.88 12.43 7.53
C GLN A 80 -7.57 11.89 6.13
N PHE A 81 -8.41 10.97 5.66
CA PHE A 81 -8.37 10.49 4.27
C PHE A 81 -9.51 11.15 3.49
N ARG A 82 -9.20 11.65 2.29
CA ARG A 82 -10.17 12.27 1.38
C ARG A 82 -10.27 11.45 0.10
N LEU A 83 -11.47 11.29 -0.45
CA LEU A 83 -11.69 10.51 -1.66
C LEU A 83 -10.95 11.17 -2.83
N PHE A 84 -10.12 10.40 -3.53
CA PHE A 84 -9.42 10.84 -4.74
C PHE A 84 -10.11 10.32 -6.00
N LYS A 85 -10.43 9.03 -6.05
CA LYS A 85 -10.99 8.41 -7.26
C LYS A 85 -11.84 7.20 -6.93
N ASN A 86 -12.92 7.02 -7.70
CA ASN A 86 -13.75 5.82 -7.68
C ASN A 86 -13.67 5.13 -9.05
N TYR A 87 -13.53 3.81 -9.04
CA TYR A 87 -13.45 2.97 -10.22
C TYR A 87 -14.55 1.92 -10.18
N HIS A 88 -15.27 1.74 -11.28
CA HIS A 88 -16.09 0.55 -11.47
C HIS A 88 -15.17 -0.64 -11.77
N ILE A 89 -15.35 -1.74 -11.05
CA ILE A 89 -14.57 -2.97 -11.20
C ILE A 89 -15.45 -4.12 -11.69
N CYS A 90 -14.91 -5.00 -12.55
CA CYS A 90 -15.70 -6.10 -13.10
C CYS A 90 -15.70 -7.34 -12.21
N ASN A 91 -14.75 -7.46 -11.29
CA ASN A 91 -14.50 -8.67 -10.51
C ASN A 91 -13.93 -8.31 -9.13
N TRP A 92 -14.49 -8.91 -8.09
CA TRP A 92 -14.05 -8.85 -6.69
C TRP A 92 -14.04 -10.25 -6.02
N GLY A 93 -14.15 -11.30 -6.84
CA GLY A 93 -14.23 -12.70 -6.48
C GLY A 93 -14.94 -13.54 -7.56
N TYR A 94 -15.29 -14.79 -7.25
CA TYR A 94 -16.08 -15.65 -8.13
C TYR A 94 -17.57 -15.24 -8.25
N GLY A 95 -17.89 -13.95 -8.09
CA GLY A 95 -19.24 -13.40 -8.17
C GLY A 95 -20.13 -13.65 -6.95
N THR A 96 -19.71 -14.49 -6.00
CA THR A 96 -20.47 -14.75 -4.76
C THR A 96 -20.03 -13.79 -3.65
N LEU A 97 -20.97 -13.02 -3.11
CA LEU A 97 -20.76 -12.21 -1.91
C LEU A 97 -20.33 -13.13 -0.75
N GLY A 98 -19.18 -12.83 -0.16
CA GLY A 98 -18.62 -13.64 0.92
C GLY A 98 -17.31 -13.04 1.48
N PRO A 99 -16.93 -13.42 2.71
CA PRO A 99 -15.70 -12.93 3.33
C PRO A 99 -14.46 -13.46 2.60
N LYS A 100 -13.37 -12.70 2.70
CA LYS A 100 -12.03 -13.22 2.39
C LYS A 100 -11.56 -14.04 3.59
N LEU A 101 -11.25 -15.32 3.37
CA LEU A 101 -10.88 -16.24 4.44
C LEU A 101 -9.42 -16.68 4.37
N ALA A 102 -8.81 -16.68 3.18
CA ALA A 102 -7.44 -17.13 3.00
C ALA A 102 -6.70 -16.39 1.87
N GLN A 103 -5.38 -16.46 1.88
CA GLN A 103 -4.58 -16.08 0.71
C GLN A 103 -4.84 -17.06 -0.43
N GLY A 104 -5.05 -16.55 -1.66
CA GLY A 104 -5.31 -17.39 -2.83
C GLY A 104 -6.76 -17.85 -3.00
N ASP A 105 -7.69 -17.49 -2.11
CA ASP A 105 -9.12 -17.82 -2.21
C ASP A 105 -9.87 -17.06 -3.33
N GLY A 106 -9.18 -16.17 -4.04
CA GLY A 106 -9.74 -15.34 -5.10
C GLY A 106 -10.70 -14.26 -4.60
N GLN A 107 -10.90 -14.08 -3.30
CA GLN A 107 -11.83 -13.10 -2.75
C GLN A 107 -11.12 -11.80 -2.37
N ALA A 108 -11.70 -10.66 -2.77
CA ALA A 108 -11.30 -9.35 -2.26
C ALA A 108 -11.70 -9.21 -0.77
N LEU A 109 -10.96 -8.42 -0.01
CA LEU A 109 -11.30 -8.12 1.38
C LEU A 109 -12.65 -7.39 1.43
N VAL A 110 -13.56 -7.88 2.27
CA VAL A 110 -14.88 -7.25 2.48
C VAL A 110 -14.72 -6.12 3.49
N GLN A 111 -14.99 -4.88 3.09
CA GLN A 111 -15.47 -3.89 4.04
C GLN A 111 -16.97 -4.15 4.20
N LEU A 112 -17.42 -4.60 5.38
CA LEU A 112 -18.85 -4.84 5.62
C LEU A 112 -19.61 -3.57 5.24
N ALA A 113 -20.61 -3.73 4.36
CA ALA A 113 -21.47 -2.65 3.94
C ALA A 113 -22.21 -2.10 5.16
N ALA A 114 -21.71 -1.01 5.73
CA ALA A 114 -22.60 0.07 6.08
C ALA A 114 -22.92 0.75 4.76
N SER A 115 -24.19 0.68 4.35
CA SER A 115 -24.76 1.58 3.35
C SER A 115 -24.23 3.00 3.60
N ARG A 116 -23.89 3.72 2.52
CA ARG A 116 -23.52 5.14 2.60
C ARG A 116 -24.50 5.94 3.45
#